data_AF-A0A532T6G2-F1
#
_entry.id   AF-A0A532T6G2-F1
#
_cell.length_a   1.000
_cell.length_b   1.000
_cell.length_c   1.000
_cell.angle_alpha   90.00
_cell.angle_beta   90.00
_cell.angle_gamma   90.00
#
_symmetry.space_group_name_H-M   'P 1'
#
loop_
_entity.id
_entity.type
_entity.pdbx_description
1 polymer ?
#
loop_
_entity_poly.entity_id
_entity_poly.type
_entity_poly.pdbx_seq_one_letter_code
_entity_poly.pdbx_strand_id
1 'polypeptide(L)'
;MKPSYKKIIAILKYLGFSTERSDSPDISFNSRFKIQKIAYLCKGLGIDLYHKFTIRVHGPYSHVLAQDYYNFPEAIVNLETDYILNESERQIANKIKENVLDHYIAKDYETEFLEAVSTIIYLKEENPDFSDDDIFATVKNMKSHLKEYMIITSNNIAKELLFKPEFLTDEIRKELDMWDNIN
;
A
#
# COMPACT_ATOMS: atom_id res chain seq x y z
N MET A 1 -5.44 16.25 -18.63
CA MET A 1 -5.35 15.17 -17.63
C MET A 1 -4.60 15.73 -16.43
N LYS A 2 -5.20 15.76 -15.22
CA LYS A 2 -4.46 16.23 -14.04
C LYS A 2 -3.30 15.26 -13.78
N PRO A 3 -2.07 15.71 -13.50
CA PRO A 3 -0.95 14.77 -13.42
C PRO A 3 -1.06 13.95 -12.12
N SER A 4 -1.35 12.65 -12.22
CA SER A 4 -1.42 11.76 -11.05
C SER A 4 -0.12 11.74 -10.25
N TYR A 5 1.04 12.07 -10.84
CA TYR A 5 2.29 12.24 -10.09
C TYR A 5 2.20 13.34 -9.02
N LYS A 6 1.56 14.49 -9.32
CA LYS A 6 1.37 15.58 -8.35
C LYS A 6 0.52 15.16 -7.15
N LYS A 7 -0.49 14.32 -7.41
CA LYS A 7 -1.34 13.73 -6.36
C LYS A 7 -0.53 12.77 -5.49
N ILE A 8 0.28 11.89 -6.09
CA ILE A 8 1.16 11.00 -5.35
C ILE A 8 2.14 11.81 -4.48
N ILE A 9 2.76 12.86 -5.01
CA ILE A 9 3.63 13.75 -4.22
C ILE A 9 2.86 14.37 -3.03
N ALA A 10 1.63 14.83 -3.24
CA ALA A 10 0.82 15.39 -2.16
C ALA A 10 0.51 14.37 -1.07
N ILE A 11 0.25 13.11 -1.45
CA ILE A 11 0.06 11.99 -0.52
C ILE A 11 1.35 11.73 0.27
N LEU A 12 2.49 11.58 -0.40
CA LEU A 12 3.78 11.35 0.24
C LEU A 12 4.11 12.46 1.26
N LYS A 13 3.91 13.72 0.86
CA LYS A 13 4.08 14.89 1.73
C LYS A 13 3.15 14.84 2.94
N TYR A 14 1.88 14.53 2.73
CA TYR A 14 0.89 14.41 3.81
C TYR A 14 1.22 13.27 4.80
N LEU A 15 1.73 12.15 4.29
CA LEU A 15 2.18 11.01 5.08
C LEU A 15 3.51 11.24 5.81
N GLY A 16 4.19 12.37 5.55
CA GLY A 16 5.46 12.71 6.18
C GLY A 16 6.66 11.94 5.61
N PHE A 17 6.59 11.47 4.37
CA PHE A 17 7.74 10.83 3.72
C PHE A 17 8.88 11.81 3.50
N SER A 18 10.11 11.29 3.63
CA SER A 18 11.28 11.87 3.00
C SER A 18 11.66 11.02 1.79
N THR A 19 12.08 11.69 0.72
CA THR A 19 12.65 11.04 -0.46
C THR A 19 14.13 11.32 -0.52
N GLU A 20 14.90 10.28 -0.81
CA GLU A 20 16.36 10.35 -0.88
C GLU A 20 16.81 10.29 -2.34
N ARG A 21 17.91 10.98 -2.66
CA ARG A 21 18.63 10.77 -3.91
C ARG A 21 19.55 9.54 -3.79
N SER A 22 19.82 8.90 -4.92
CA SER A 22 21.01 8.06 -5.05
C SER A 22 22.27 8.91 -5.24
N ASP A 23 23.43 8.27 -5.39
CA ASP A 23 24.68 8.93 -5.78
C ASP A 23 24.63 9.55 -7.19
N SER A 24 23.57 9.26 -7.95
CA SER A 24 23.19 9.89 -9.22
C SER A 24 22.06 10.91 -9.00
N PRO A 25 21.73 11.82 -9.94
CA PRO A 25 20.59 12.74 -9.80
C PRO A 25 19.22 12.05 -9.65
N ASP A 26 19.19 10.71 -9.67
CA ASP A 26 17.98 9.90 -9.57
C ASP A 26 17.49 9.71 -8.14
N ILE A 27 16.22 9.31 -8.05
CA ILE A 27 15.56 8.92 -6.82
C ILE A 27 16.10 7.55 -6.35
N SER A 28 16.41 7.43 -5.06
CA SER A 28 16.96 6.21 -4.48
C SER A 28 16.05 5.00 -4.74
N PHE A 29 16.63 3.80 -4.85
CA PHE A 29 15.84 2.58 -5.04
C PHE A 29 14.78 2.42 -3.94
N ASN A 30 15.15 2.66 -2.68
CA ASN A 30 14.25 2.55 -1.55
C ASN A 30 13.07 3.53 -1.67
N SER A 31 13.33 4.79 -2.04
CA SER A 31 12.27 5.78 -2.29
C SER A 31 11.35 5.32 -3.42
N ARG A 32 11.91 4.91 -4.57
CA ARG A 32 11.11 4.41 -5.71
C ARG A 32 10.27 3.19 -5.32
N PHE A 33 10.82 2.29 -4.51
CA PHE A 33 10.13 1.11 -4.01
C PHE A 33 8.91 1.48 -3.18
N LYS A 34 9.10 2.32 -2.15
CA LYS A 34 8.02 2.73 -1.25
C LYS A 34 6.92 3.49 -2.00
N ILE A 35 7.30 4.41 -2.90
CA ILE A 35 6.34 5.18 -3.71
C ILE A 35 5.49 4.24 -4.58
N GLN A 36 6.06 3.20 -5.18
CA GLN A 36 5.30 2.22 -5.95
C GLN A 36 4.24 1.51 -5.08
N LYS A 37 4.57 1.17 -3.83
CA LYS A 37 3.65 0.45 -2.93
C LYS A 37 2.55 1.35 -2.42
N ILE A 38 2.91 2.55 -1.99
CA ILE A 38 1.96 3.54 -1.50
C ILE A 38 0.99 3.95 -2.60
N ALA A 39 1.49 4.23 -3.81
CA ALA A 39 0.63 4.57 -4.93
C ALA A 39 -0.34 3.43 -5.30
N TYR A 40 0.11 2.18 -5.22
CA TYR A 40 -0.76 1.02 -5.42
C TYR A 40 -1.85 0.93 -4.35
N LEU A 41 -1.50 1.03 -3.06
CA LEU A 41 -2.46 1.03 -1.95
C LEU A 41 -3.48 2.16 -2.08
N CYS A 42 -3.02 3.37 -2.38
CA CYS A 42 -3.90 4.52 -2.63
C CYS A 42 -4.89 4.23 -3.74
N LYS A 43 -4.44 3.66 -4.87
CA LYS A 43 -5.31 3.31 -5.99
C LYS A 43 -6.35 2.26 -5.59
N GLY A 44 -5.92 1.16 -4.96
CA GLY A 44 -6.80 0.07 -4.54
C GLY A 44 -7.86 0.52 -3.54
N LEU A 45 -7.52 1.50 -2.69
CA LEU A 45 -8.45 2.09 -1.72
C LEU A 45 -9.33 3.21 -2.30
N GLY A 46 -9.26 3.48 -3.60
CA GLY A 46 -10.19 4.36 -4.30
C GLY A 46 -9.67 5.75 -4.66
N ILE A 47 -8.39 6.05 -4.46
CA ILE A 47 -7.80 7.28 -5.00
C ILE A 47 -7.66 7.15 -6.51
N ASP A 48 -8.29 8.06 -7.25
CA ASP A 48 -8.18 8.11 -8.71
C ASP A 48 -6.74 8.43 -9.15
N LEU A 49 -6.06 7.39 -9.64
CA LEU A 49 -4.72 7.39 -10.21
C LEU A 49 -4.77 6.64 -11.54
N TYR A 50 -4.24 7.22 -12.63
CA TYR A 50 -4.24 6.54 -13.94
C TYR A 50 -3.24 5.38 -14.04
N HIS A 51 -2.34 5.26 -13.06
CA HIS A 51 -1.28 4.25 -13.04
C HIS A 51 -1.88 2.84 -13.09
N LYS A 52 -1.33 2.00 -13.97
CA LYS A 52 -1.64 0.58 -14.04
C LYS A 52 -0.53 -0.19 -13.33
N PHE A 53 -0.91 -1.17 -12.50
CA PHE A 53 0.02 -1.97 -11.72
C PHE A 53 0.00 -3.42 -12.21
N THR A 54 1.16 -4.04 -12.18
CA THR A 54 1.37 -5.47 -12.45
C THR A 54 2.26 -6.05 -11.37
N ILE A 55 2.13 -7.33 -11.08
CA ILE A 55 3.03 -7.99 -10.13
C ILE A 55 4.45 -8.12 -10.70
N ARG A 56 5.46 -7.81 -9.87
CA ARG A 56 6.89 -7.96 -10.16
C ARG A 56 7.60 -8.65 -9.00
N VAL A 57 8.91 -8.87 -9.15
CA VAL A 57 9.79 -9.47 -8.13
C VAL A 57 9.63 -8.81 -6.77
N HIS A 58 9.35 -7.50 -6.72
CA HIS A 58 9.17 -6.73 -5.49
C HIS A 58 7.71 -6.41 -5.15
N GLY A 59 6.73 -7.05 -5.80
CA GLY A 59 5.30 -6.82 -5.60
C GLY A 59 4.69 -5.91 -6.69
N PRO A 60 3.55 -5.25 -6.44
CA PRO A 60 2.88 -4.40 -7.43
C PRO A 60 3.78 -3.26 -7.93
N TYR A 61 3.79 -3.05 -9.24
CA TYR A 61 4.67 -2.08 -9.89
C TYR A 61 4.00 -1.47 -11.12
N SER A 62 4.13 -0.15 -11.26
CA SER A 62 3.68 0.62 -12.41
C SER A 62 4.87 1.20 -13.18
N HIS A 63 4.99 0.80 -14.44
CA HIS A 63 5.95 1.38 -15.40
C HIS A 63 5.69 2.86 -15.64
N VAL A 64 4.43 3.28 -15.64
CA VAL A 64 4.07 4.69 -15.86
C VAL A 64 4.51 5.54 -14.66
N LEU A 65 4.34 5.03 -13.44
CA LEU A 65 4.84 5.71 -12.24
C LEU A 65 6.37 5.76 -12.22
N ALA A 66 7.02 4.71 -12.72
CA ALA A 66 8.47 4.71 -12.86
C ALA A 66 8.96 5.77 -13.85
N GLN A 67 8.21 6.02 -14.95
CA GLN A 67 8.53 7.12 -15.87
C GLN A 67 8.36 8.49 -15.20
N ASP A 68 7.36 8.66 -14.32
CA ASP A 68 7.19 9.91 -13.57
C ASP A 68 8.44 10.26 -12.73
N TYR A 69 9.15 9.24 -12.21
CA TYR A 69 10.41 9.42 -11.47
C TYR A 69 11.53 10.03 -12.31
N TYR A 70 11.60 9.65 -13.59
CA TYR A 70 12.62 10.14 -14.53
C TYR A 70 12.22 11.48 -15.17
N ASN A 71 10.93 11.71 -15.35
CA ASN A 71 10.41 12.94 -15.95
C ASN A 71 10.37 14.10 -14.95
N PHE A 72 10.15 13.81 -13.66
CA PHE A 72 9.98 14.82 -12.61
C PHE A 72 10.81 14.54 -11.34
N PRO A 73 12.13 14.25 -11.46
CA PRO A 73 12.94 13.84 -10.31
C PRO A 73 12.97 14.90 -9.22
N GLU A 74 13.14 16.18 -9.58
CA GLU A 74 13.18 17.29 -8.64
C GLU A 74 11.86 17.47 -7.87
N ALA A 75 10.72 17.41 -8.58
CA ALA A 75 9.42 17.56 -7.95
C ALA A 75 9.15 16.45 -6.93
N ILE A 76 9.59 15.22 -7.22
CA ILE A 76 9.40 14.10 -6.31
C ILE A 76 10.38 14.16 -5.14
N VAL A 77 11.66 14.44 -5.39
CA VAL A 77 12.68 14.56 -4.34
C VAL A 77 12.34 15.67 -3.35
N ASN A 78 11.83 16.80 -3.84
CA ASN A 78 11.50 17.95 -3.01
C ASN A 78 10.04 17.93 -2.50
N LEU A 79 9.29 16.89 -2.85
CA LEU A 79 7.85 16.78 -2.61
C LEU A 79 7.07 18.04 -3.02
N GLU A 80 7.45 18.61 -4.16
CA GLU A 80 6.92 19.84 -4.72
C GLU A 80 5.63 19.56 -5.52
N THR A 81 4.53 20.13 -5.05
CA THR A 81 3.22 19.98 -5.67
C THR A 81 2.30 21.12 -5.27
N ASP A 82 1.45 21.54 -6.20
CA ASP A 82 0.32 22.45 -5.99
C ASP A 82 -0.99 21.69 -5.72
N TYR A 83 -0.96 20.35 -5.76
CA TYR A 83 -2.14 19.54 -5.51
C TYR A 83 -2.46 19.49 -4.02
N ILE A 84 -3.71 19.82 -3.67
CA ILE A 84 -4.23 19.75 -2.30
C ILE A 84 -5.15 18.53 -2.21
N LEU A 85 -4.85 17.63 -1.27
CA LEU A 85 -5.69 16.46 -1.02
C LEU A 85 -7.10 16.90 -0.62
N ASN A 86 -8.11 16.23 -1.16
CA ASN A 86 -9.47 16.36 -0.63
C ASN A 86 -9.65 15.51 0.65
N GLU A 87 -10.83 15.60 1.27
CA GLU A 87 -11.10 14.91 2.53
C GLU A 87 -11.07 13.37 2.39
N SER A 88 -11.66 12.83 1.32
CA SER A 88 -11.65 11.39 1.06
C SER A 88 -10.23 10.88 0.80
N GLU A 89 -9.41 11.63 0.07
CA GLU A 89 -7.99 11.30 -0.15
C GLU A 89 -7.18 11.31 1.16
N ARG A 90 -7.44 12.27 2.06
CA ARG A 90 -6.82 12.30 3.40
C ARG A 90 -7.25 11.10 4.25
N GLN A 91 -8.52 10.73 4.23
CA GLN A 91 -9.03 9.57 4.96
C GLN A 91 -8.34 8.27 4.50
N ILE A 92 -8.19 8.08 3.18
CA ILE A 92 -7.45 6.93 2.64
C ILE A 92 -5.97 6.98 3.06
N ALA A 93 -5.33 8.16 2.99
CA ALA A 93 -3.94 8.31 3.42
C ALA A 93 -3.78 7.99 4.92
N ASN A 94 -4.67 8.47 5.78
CA ASN A 94 -4.68 8.15 7.21
C ASN A 94 -4.84 6.64 7.44
N LYS A 95 -5.76 5.98 6.71
CA LYS A 95 -5.96 4.53 6.81
C LYS A 95 -4.67 3.77 6.48
N ILE A 96 -3.95 4.16 5.41
CA ILE A 96 -2.65 3.57 5.07
C ILE A 96 -1.62 3.84 6.17
N LYS A 97 -1.57 5.08 6.69
CA LYS A 97 -0.64 5.46 7.75
C LYS A 97 -0.83 4.61 9.01
N GLU A 98 -2.04 4.58 9.53
CA GLU A 98 -2.39 3.92 10.80
C GLU A 98 -2.20 2.40 10.73
N ASN A 99 -2.63 1.78 9.63
CA ASN A 99 -2.63 0.32 9.52
C ASN A 99 -1.32 -0.25 8.97
N VAL A 100 -0.54 0.54 8.21
CA VAL A 100 0.67 0.05 7.53
C VAL A 100 1.93 0.74 8.03
N LEU A 101 1.98 2.07 7.94
CA LEU A 101 3.23 2.81 8.14
C LEU A 101 3.60 2.96 9.63
N ASP A 102 2.61 3.17 10.49
CA ASP A 102 2.79 3.33 11.94
C ASP A 102 2.73 1.98 12.68
N HIS A 103 2.43 0.89 11.96
CA HIS A 103 2.37 -0.45 12.52
C HIS A 103 3.73 -0.86 13.12
N TYR A 104 3.72 -1.56 14.26
CA TYR A 104 4.94 -1.87 15.00
C TYR A 104 5.97 -2.67 14.17
N ILE A 105 5.52 -3.54 13.26
CA ILE A 105 6.39 -4.29 12.33
C ILE A 105 7.13 -3.33 11.38
N ALA A 106 6.48 -2.27 10.93
CA ALA A 106 7.06 -1.32 9.97
C ALA A 106 8.24 -0.52 10.57
N LYS A 107 8.33 -0.40 11.91
CA LYS A 107 9.44 0.31 12.57
C LYS A 107 10.80 -0.30 12.24
N ASP A 108 10.86 -1.63 12.16
CA ASP A 108 12.11 -2.37 11.88
C ASP A 108 12.13 -2.98 10.47
N TYR A 109 10.97 -3.10 9.82
CA TYR A 109 10.79 -3.83 8.56
C TYR A 109 9.86 -3.09 7.57
N GLU A 110 9.96 -1.76 7.49
CA GLU A 110 9.06 -0.92 6.70
C GLU A 110 8.92 -1.41 5.24
N THR A 111 10.04 -1.72 4.59
CA THR A 111 10.09 -2.10 3.17
C THR A 111 9.45 -3.47 2.94
N GLU A 112 9.82 -4.46 3.74
CA GLU A 112 9.28 -5.81 3.68
C GLU A 112 7.79 -5.84 4.03
N PHE A 113 7.38 -5.01 4.98
CA PHE A 113 5.99 -4.92 5.39
C PHE A 113 5.11 -4.27 4.32
N LEU A 114 5.58 -3.17 3.73
CA LEU A 114 4.93 -2.56 2.56
C LEU A 114 4.86 -3.54 1.38
N GLU A 115 5.92 -4.31 1.15
CA GLU A 115 5.93 -5.37 0.12
C GLU A 115 4.87 -6.43 0.39
N ALA A 116 4.78 -6.92 1.63
CA ALA A 116 3.85 -7.96 2.03
C ALA A 116 2.40 -7.50 1.87
N VAL A 117 2.03 -6.36 2.46
CA VAL A 117 0.66 -5.81 2.42
C VAL A 117 0.23 -5.55 0.97
N SER A 118 1.06 -4.85 0.19
CA SER A 118 0.73 -4.55 -1.21
C SER A 118 0.64 -5.80 -2.08
N THR A 119 1.51 -6.79 -1.87
CA THR A 119 1.47 -8.06 -2.62
C THR A 119 0.20 -8.86 -2.28
N ILE A 120 -0.19 -8.93 -1.00
CA ILE A 120 -1.40 -9.67 -0.60
C ILE A 120 -2.66 -9.02 -1.16
N ILE A 121 -2.77 -7.69 -1.09
CA ILE A 121 -3.91 -6.97 -1.68
C ILE A 121 -4.02 -7.27 -3.16
N TYR A 122 -2.89 -7.24 -3.90
CA TYR A 122 -2.88 -7.60 -5.31
C TYR A 122 -3.33 -9.03 -5.57
N LEU A 123 -2.84 -9.99 -4.79
CA LEU A 123 -3.22 -11.38 -4.96
C LEU A 123 -4.71 -11.60 -4.66
N LYS A 124 -5.28 -10.94 -3.65
CA LYS A 124 -6.72 -11.00 -3.35
C LYS A 124 -7.58 -10.35 -4.43
N GLU A 125 -7.13 -9.23 -5.00
CA GLU A 125 -7.85 -8.58 -6.11
C GLU A 125 -7.88 -9.46 -7.36
N GLU A 126 -6.74 -10.08 -7.71
CA GLU A 126 -6.64 -10.94 -8.89
C GLU A 126 -7.21 -12.34 -8.67
N ASN A 127 -7.29 -12.80 -7.42
CA ASN A 127 -7.77 -14.14 -7.04
C ASN A 127 -8.74 -14.04 -5.85
N PRO A 128 -9.99 -13.57 -6.06
CA PRO A 128 -10.96 -13.36 -4.98
C PRO A 128 -11.29 -14.62 -4.17
N ASP A 129 -11.14 -15.80 -4.78
CA ASP A 129 -11.46 -17.09 -4.18
C ASP A 129 -10.31 -17.69 -3.35
N PHE A 130 -9.14 -17.04 -3.30
CA PHE A 130 -8.01 -17.55 -2.52
C PHE A 130 -8.32 -17.52 -1.02
N SER A 131 -8.14 -18.67 -0.37
CA SER A 131 -8.15 -18.76 1.09
C SER A 131 -6.93 -18.08 1.70
N ASP A 132 -6.92 -17.93 3.02
CA ASP A 132 -5.75 -17.40 3.72
C ASP A 132 -4.51 -18.30 3.56
N ASP A 133 -4.71 -19.62 3.50
CA ASP A 133 -3.63 -20.59 3.28
C ASP A 133 -3.08 -20.48 1.85
N ASP A 134 -3.94 -20.27 0.86
CA ASP A 134 -3.53 -20.04 -0.54
C ASP A 134 -2.72 -18.75 -0.67
N ILE A 135 -3.18 -17.67 -0.03
CA ILE A 135 -2.45 -16.40 0.03
C ILE A 135 -1.10 -16.59 0.71
N PHE A 136 -1.07 -17.26 1.87
CA PHE A 136 0.15 -17.49 2.62
C PHE A 136 1.17 -18.29 1.80
N ALA A 137 0.76 -19.42 1.22
CA ALA A 137 1.61 -20.29 0.41
C ALA A 137 2.15 -19.55 -0.82
N THR A 138 1.27 -18.80 -1.50
CA THR A 138 1.64 -18.02 -2.70
C THR A 138 2.65 -16.94 -2.37
N VAL A 139 2.40 -16.14 -1.31
CA VAL A 139 3.32 -15.09 -0.88
C VAL A 139 4.64 -15.69 -0.42
N LYS A 140 4.62 -16.77 0.37
CA LYS A 140 5.85 -17.39 0.86
C LYS A 140 6.71 -17.95 -0.28
N ASN A 141 6.09 -18.50 -1.32
CA ASN A 141 6.78 -18.95 -2.53
C ASN A 141 7.36 -17.77 -3.32
N MET A 142 6.59 -16.70 -3.52
CA MET A 142 7.03 -15.51 -4.27
C MET A 142 8.09 -14.69 -3.52
N LYS A 143 8.03 -14.69 -2.19
CA LYS A 143 8.71 -13.77 -1.27
C LYS A 143 9.35 -14.55 -0.12
N SER A 144 10.24 -15.46 -0.46
CA SER A 144 10.84 -16.38 0.52
C SER A 144 11.56 -15.66 1.67
N HIS A 145 12.04 -14.43 1.43
CA HIS A 145 12.66 -13.55 2.43
C HIS A 145 11.68 -13.01 3.48
N LEU A 146 10.37 -12.96 3.20
CA LEU A 146 9.38 -12.48 4.16
C LEU A 146 9.20 -13.51 5.29
N LYS A 147 9.14 -13.00 6.52
CA LYS A 147 8.90 -13.79 7.71
C LYS A 147 7.42 -14.19 7.77
N GLU A 148 7.13 -15.39 8.29
CA GLU A 148 5.76 -15.93 8.27
C GLU A 148 4.77 -15.07 9.07
N TYR A 149 5.15 -14.63 10.27
CA TYR A 149 4.32 -13.73 11.07
C TYR A 149 3.98 -12.43 10.33
N MET A 150 4.89 -11.95 9.48
CA MET A 150 4.69 -10.74 8.69
C MET A 150 3.66 -10.97 7.59
N ILE A 151 3.69 -12.13 6.92
CA ILE A 151 2.70 -12.51 5.90
C ILE A 151 1.31 -12.61 6.55
N ILE A 152 1.21 -13.31 7.69
CA ILE A 152 -0.06 -13.47 8.43
C ILE A 152 -0.62 -12.11 8.84
N THR A 153 0.20 -11.27 9.47
CA THR A 153 -0.21 -9.94 9.93
C THR A 153 -0.64 -9.06 8.75
N SER A 154 0.12 -9.09 7.65
CA SER A 154 -0.19 -8.32 6.45
C SER A 154 -1.48 -8.79 5.77
N ASN A 155 -1.83 -10.08 5.87
CA ASN A 155 -3.09 -10.61 5.36
C ASN A 155 -4.29 -10.09 6.15
N ASN A 156 -4.18 -9.99 7.48
CA ASN A 156 -5.21 -9.40 8.32
C ASN A 156 -5.39 -7.90 8.01
N ILE A 157 -4.29 -7.15 7.91
CA ILE A 157 -4.33 -5.74 7.51
C ILE A 157 -4.92 -5.57 6.12
N ALA A 158 -4.60 -6.44 5.16
CA ALA A 158 -5.20 -6.39 3.83
C ALA A 158 -6.73 -6.54 3.91
N LYS A 159 -7.25 -7.44 4.75
CA LYS A 159 -8.69 -7.57 5.00
C LYS A 159 -9.28 -6.30 5.61
N GLU A 160 -8.64 -5.71 6.62
CA GLU A 160 -9.10 -4.46 7.26
C GLU A 160 -9.08 -3.27 6.28
N LEU A 161 -8.05 -3.17 5.45
CA LEU A 161 -7.91 -2.14 4.43
C LEU A 161 -8.99 -2.27 3.35
N LEU A 162 -9.24 -3.49 2.87
CA LEU A 162 -10.26 -3.77 1.85
C LEU A 162 -11.67 -3.89 2.42
N PHE A 163 -11.81 -3.95 3.74
CA PHE A 163 -13.11 -4.08 4.40
C PHE A 163 -13.98 -2.89 4.03
N LYS A 164 -15.18 -3.20 3.54
CA LYS A 164 -16.21 -2.20 3.30
C LYS A 164 -17.29 -2.35 4.36
N PRO A 165 -17.62 -1.28 5.12
CA PRO A 165 -18.60 -1.34 6.20
C PRO A 165 -19.96 -1.89 5.78
N GLU A 166 -20.35 -1.75 4.51
CA GLU A 166 -21.58 -2.34 3.97
C GLU A 166 -21.65 -3.87 4.05
N PHE A 167 -20.52 -4.55 4.20
CA PHE A 167 -20.47 -6.01 4.43
C PHE A 167 -20.59 -6.37 5.91
N LEU A 168 -20.53 -5.41 6.84
CA LEU A 168 -20.77 -5.62 8.27
C LEU A 168 -22.27 -5.60 8.56
N THR A 169 -22.98 -6.64 8.13
CA THR A 169 -24.42 -6.77 8.42
C THR A 169 -24.64 -6.88 9.94
N ASP A 170 -25.84 -6.51 10.41
CA ASP A 170 -26.20 -6.66 11.83
C ASP A 170 -26.11 -8.11 12.30
N GLU A 171 -26.26 -9.06 11.38
CA GLU A 171 -26.13 -10.49 11.63
C GLU A 171 -24.66 -10.88 11.89
N ILE A 172 -23.73 -10.40 11.04
CA ILE A 172 -22.29 -10.60 11.23
C ILE A 172 -21.79 -9.88 12.49
N ARG A 173 -22.32 -8.68 12.81
CA ARG A 173 -22.00 -7.98 14.07
C ARG A 173 -22.40 -8.81 15.29
N LYS A 174 -23.62 -9.33 15.30
CA LYS A 174 -24.10 -10.19 16.39
C LYS A 174 -23.24 -11.44 16.54
N GLU A 175 -22.83 -12.06 15.44
CA GLU A 175 -21.91 -13.18 15.50
C GLU A 175 -20.55 -12.78 16.10
N LEU A 176 -19.92 -11.70 15.65
CA LEU A 176 -18.64 -11.24 16.21
C LEU A 176 -18.76 -10.91 17.72
N ASP A 177 -19.81 -10.19 18.12
CA ASP A 177 -20.08 -9.88 19.53
C ASP A 177 -20.26 -11.16 20.38
N MET A 178 -20.86 -12.22 19.82
CA MET A 178 -21.00 -13.50 20.51
C MET A 178 -19.65 -14.19 20.72
N TRP A 179 -18.69 -14.04 19.81
CA TRP A 179 -17.37 -14.65 19.92
C TRP A 179 -16.46 -13.88 20.89
N ASP A 180 -16.57 -12.56 20.94
CA ASP A 180 -15.84 -11.72 21.90
C ASP A 180 -16.31 -11.94 23.34
N ASN A 181 -17.57 -12.33 23.55
CA ASN A 181 -18.13 -12.66 24.87
C ASN A 181 -17.77 -14.08 25.37
N ILE A 182 -17.02 -14.86 24.60
CA ILE A 182 -16.57 -16.21 24.97
C ILE A 182 -15.10 -16.21 25.47
N ASN A 183 -14.40 -15.08 25.37
CA ASN A 183 -13.06 -14.86 25.95
C ASN A 183 -13.12 -14.07 27.27
#